data_AF-A0A951UU53-F1
#
_entry.id   AF-A0A951UU53-F1
#
_cell.length_a   1.000
_cell.length_b   1.000
_cell.length_c   1.000
_cell.angle_alpha   90.00
_cell.angle_beta   90.00
_cell.angle_gamma   90.00
#
_symmetry.space_group_name_H-M   'P 1'
#
loop_
_entity.id
_entity.type
_entity.pdbx_description
1 polymer ?
#
loop_
_entity_poly.entity_id
_entity_poly.type
_entity_poly.pdbx_seq_one_letter_code
_entity_poly.pdbx_strand_id
1 'polypeptide(L)'
;MGSLLYPLYTVANFGLAIWSIDLLQQSNNGNIFLLILVIAGMIYDNLIISLGRLINEGIHLELLNRLRFFLHDILIPLLLVVAVKLASAAGVVWATQSLVSSGSWGIALGLITFGVVVNSKHLELTPTNYAGILRYKPKKSYVPILTIFTALIVGVAGFYIWREIQWPWMFVGTVVMFVGNAFPTKIVGPLLGSAVDLIFIFALVLTQINVY
;
A
#
# COMPACT_ATOMS: atom_id res chain seq x y z
N MET A 1 0.41 20.90 12.44
CA MET A 1 -0.01 19.51 12.74
C MET A 1 0.48 18.53 11.68
N GLY A 2 0.19 18.72 10.39
CA GLY A 2 0.65 17.79 9.34
C GLY A 2 2.17 17.57 9.27
N SER A 3 2.97 18.59 9.59
CA SER A 3 4.44 18.49 9.64
C SER A 3 4.99 17.52 10.69
N LEU A 4 4.19 17.10 11.68
CA LEU A 4 4.61 16.16 12.73
C LEU A 4 4.07 14.74 12.50
N LEU A 5 2.93 14.61 11.82
CA LEU A 5 2.25 13.33 11.62
C LEU A 5 2.91 12.47 10.53
N TYR A 6 3.37 13.05 9.43
CA TYR A 6 4.07 12.28 8.39
C TYR A 6 5.38 11.66 8.90
N PRO A 7 6.25 12.38 9.65
CA PRO A 7 7.40 11.76 10.30
C PRO A 7 7.01 10.62 11.25
N LEU A 8 5.91 10.77 11.99
CA LEU A 8 5.40 9.71 12.85
C LEU A 8 4.98 8.47 12.04
N TYR A 9 4.26 8.65 10.93
CA TYR A 9 3.92 7.55 10.03
C TYR A 9 5.16 6.89 9.41
N THR A 10 6.17 7.68 9.03
CA THR A 10 7.46 7.15 8.56
C THR A 10 8.11 6.28 9.63
N VAL A 11 8.22 6.77 10.87
CA VAL A 11 8.79 6.01 11.99
C VAL A 11 7.98 4.73 12.29
N ALA A 12 6.65 4.82 12.28
CA ALA A 12 5.79 3.66 12.48
C ALA A 12 5.99 2.60 11.39
N ASN A 13 6.09 3.02 10.11
CA ASN A 13 6.38 2.10 9.01
C ASN A 13 7.79 1.50 9.12
N PHE A 14 8.79 2.24 9.61
CA PHE A 14 10.11 1.68 9.93
C PHE A 14 10.03 0.62 11.02
N GLY A 15 9.26 0.87 12.09
CA GLY A 15 9.01 -0.14 13.13
C GLY A 15 8.37 -1.41 12.56
N LEU A 16 7.36 -1.27 11.68
CA LEU A 16 6.74 -2.40 10.99
C LEU A 16 7.70 -3.13 10.05
N ALA A 17 8.59 -2.41 9.37
CA ALA A 17 9.60 -3.02 8.51
C ALA A 17 10.60 -3.85 9.31
N ILE A 18 11.13 -3.30 10.41
CA ILE A 18 12.04 -4.02 11.31
C ILE A 18 11.37 -5.29 11.81
N TRP A 19 10.15 -5.16 12.35
CA TRP A 19 9.40 -6.31 12.85
C TRP A 19 9.13 -7.36 11.75
N SER A 20 8.81 -6.92 10.54
CA SER A 20 8.58 -7.82 9.40
C SER A 20 9.87 -8.50 8.93
N ILE A 21 11.03 -7.83 9.01
CA ILE A 21 12.35 -8.42 8.72
C ILE A 21 12.71 -9.47 9.77
N ASP A 22 12.47 -9.19 11.05
CA ASP A 22 12.71 -10.16 12.12
C ASP A 22 11.86 -11.42 11.91
N LEU A 23 10.59 -11.26 11.51
CA LEU A 23 9.71 -12.35 11.14
C LEU A 23 10.17 -13.10 9.88
N LEU A 24 10.75 -12.40 8.89
CA LEU A 24 11.34 -13.04 7.70
C LEU A 24 12.54 -13.91 8.08
N GLN A 25 13.39 -13.48 9.01
CA GLN A 25 14.55 -14.27 9.44
C GLN A 25 14.14 -15.54 10.21
N GLN A 26 12.98 -15.51 10.85
CA GLN A 26 12.43 -16.62 11.62
C GLN A 26 11.54 -17.56 10.79
N SER A 27 11.13 -17.16 9.58
CA SER A 27 10.20 -17.91 8.73
C SER A 27 10.83 -18.30 7.40
N ASN A 28 10.40 -19.43 6.83
CA ASN A 28 10.84 -19.87 5.50
C ASN A 28 9.87 -19.39 4.38
N ASN A 29 9.06 -18.37 4.67
CA ASN A 29 7.89 -17.99 3.88
C ASN A 29 8.18 -16.77 3.01
N GLY A 30 8.35 -16.96 1.70
CA GLY A 30 8.60 -15.85 0.76
C GLY A 30 7.47 -14.81 0.64
N ASN A 31 6.32 -15.02 1.28
CA ASN A 31 5.21 -14.04 1.27
C ASN A 31 5.56 -12.75 2.03
N ILE A 32 6.25 -12.88 3.17
CA ILE A 32 6.60 -11.73 4.00
C ILE A 32 7.60 -10.80 3.30
N PHE A 33 8.42 -11.32 2.39
CA PHE A 33 9.30 -10.50 1.55
C PHE A 33 8.51 -9.52 0.67
N LEU A 34 7.38 -9.95 0.09
CA LEU A 34 6.51 -9.07 -0.69
C LEU A 34 5.88 -7.98 0.19
N LEU A 35 5.47 -8.32 1.41
CA LEU A 35 4.99 -7.34 2.39
C LEU A 35 6.06 -6.31 2.75
N ILE A 36 7.31 -6.75 2.98
CA ILE A 36 8.44 -5.86 3.25
C ILE A 36 8.67 -4.88 2.09
N LEU A 37 8.58 -5.33 0.84
CA LEU A 37 8.68 -4.44 -0.32
C LEU A 37 7.59 -3.36 -0.33
N VAL A 38 6.35 -3.72 -0.01
CA VAL A 38 5.24 -2.75 0.08
C VAL A 38 5.45 -1.78 1.24
N ILE A 39 5.86 -2.26 2.41
CA ILE A 39 6.20 -1.42 3.56
C ILE A 39 7.32 -0.44 3.19
N ALA A 40 8.36 -0.89 2.47
CA ALA A 40 9.44 -0.01 2.01
C ALA A 40 8.92 1.11 1.09
N GLY A 41 7.97 0.80 0.20
CA GLY A 41 7.26 1.81 -0.59
C GLY A 41 6.54 2.85 0.25
N MET A 42 5.86 2.42 1.32
CA MET A 42 5.16 3.32 2.24
C MET A 42 6.10 4.17 3.11
N ILE A 43 7.25 3.61 3.50
CA ILE A 43 8.32 4.39 4.15
C ILE A 43 8.76 5.49 3.21
N TYR A 44 9.09 5.15 1.95
CA TYR A 44 9.51 6.13 0.95
C TYR A 44 8.44 7.20 0.74
N ASP A 45 7.16 6.81 0.59
CA ASP A 45 6.06 7.74 0.38
C ASP A 45 5.95 8.77 1.50
N ASN A 46 5.83 8.30 2.75
CA ASN A 46 5.70 9.18 3.91
C ASN A 46 6.97 9.99 4.17
N LEU A 47 8.15 9.44 3.88
CA LEU A 47 9.43 10.15 4.02
C LEU A 47 9.54 11.32 3.05
N ILE A 48 9.25 11.11 1.76
CA ILE A 48 9.30 12.19 0.77
C ILE A 48 8.29 13.30 1.09
N ILE A 49 7.10 12.94 1.58
CA ILE A 49 6.12 13.94 2.04
C ILE A 49 6.65 14.72 3.25
N SER A 50 7.28 14.04 4.21
CA SER A 50 7.87 14.66 5.40
C SER A 50 8.99 15.64 5.05
N LEU A 51 9.87 15.25 4.11
CA LEU A 51 11.05 16.02 3.71
C LEU A 51 10.72 17.17 2.74
N GLY A 52 9.50 17.25 2.21
CA GLY A 52 9.18 18.18 1.13
C GLY A 52 9.42 19.67 1.46
N ARG A 53 9.22 20.09 2.71
CA ARG A 53 9.59 21.45 3.15
C ARG A 53 11.10 21.68 3.20
N LEU A 54 11.88 20.67 3.57
CA LEU A 54 13.34 20.78 3.71
C LEU A 54 14.02 20.83 2.34
N ILE A 55 13.49 20.10 1.37
CA ILE A 55 14.01 20.05 0.00
C ILE A 55 13.62 21.31 -0.80
N ASN A 56 12.48 21.93 -0.46
CA ASN A 56 11.86 23.04 -1.17
C ASN A 56 11.35 22.67 -2.58
N GLU A 57 10.66 23.63 -3.20
CA GLU A 57 10.09 23.47 -4.54
C GLU A 57 11.20 23.41 -5.58
N GLY A 58 11.07 22.54 -6.57
CA GLY A 58 12.02 22.40 -7.66
C GLY A 58 12.14 20.97 -8.18
N ILE A 59 13.06 20.80 -9.13
CA ILE A 59 13.25 19.55 -9.88
C ILE A 59 13.57 18.34 -8.98
N HIS A 60 14.30 18.56 -7.87
CA HIS A 60 14.66 17.48 -6.94
C HIS A 60 13.43 16.91 -6.23
N LEU A 61 12.59 17.78 -5.65
CA LEU A 61 11.38 17.34 -4.98
C LEU A 61 10.38 16.75 -5.98
N GLU A 62 10.30 17.30 -7.19
CA GLU A 62 9.48 16.75 -8.27
C GLU A 62 9.90 15.32 -8.62
N LEU A 63 11.21 15.06 -8.83
CA LEU A 63 11.72 13.74 -9.18
C LEU A 63 11.45 12.71 -8.09
N LEU A 64 11.62 13.09 -6.82
CA LEU A 64 11.31 12.21 -5.67
C LEU A 64 9.81 11.88 -5.60
N ASN A 65 8.93 12.84 -5.89
CA ASN A 65 7.49 12.58 -5.97
C ASN A 65 7.14 11.74 -7.21
N ARG A 66 7.83 11.91 -8.34
CA ARG A 66 7.67 11.06 -9.53
C ARG A 66 8.02 9.60 -9.21
N LEU A 67 9.13 9.37 -8.51
CA LEU A 67 9.50 8.04 -8.04
C LEU A 67 8.46 7.47 -7.06
N ARG A 68 7.88 8.31 -6.20
CA ARG A 68 6.81 7.91 -5.28
C ARG A 68 5.60 7.32 -6.02
N PHE A 69 5.10 8.01 -7.04
CA PHE A 69 3.99 7.50 -7.86
C PHE A 69 4.38 6.24 -8.64
N PHE A 70 5.59 6.19 -9.18
CA PHE A 70 6.10 5.02 -9.88
C PHE A 70 6.19 3.78 -8.97
N LEU A 71 6.72 3.93 -7.74
CA LEU A 71 6.76 2.86 -6.75
C LEU A 71 5.35 2.42 -6.33
N HIS A 72 4.41 3.36 -6.20
CA HIS A 72 3.01 3.03 -5.88
C HIS A 72 2.37 2.15 -6.97
N ASP A 73 2.59 2.47 -8.25
CA ASP A 73 2.06 1.69 -9.38
C ASP A 73 2.65 0.27 -9.45
N ILE A 74 3.85 0.06 -8.89
CA ILE A 74 4.51 -1.25 -8.86
C ILE A 74 4.12 -2.06 -7.62
N LEU A 75 4.17 -1.42 -6.45
CA LEU A 75 4.14 -2.14 -5.17
C LEU A 75 2.72 -2.48 -4.73
N ILE A 76 1.73 -1.61 -4.98
CA ILE A 76 0.35 -1.87 -4.54
C ILE A 76 -0.23 -3.13 -5.19
N PRO A 77 -0.11 -3.37 -6.52
CA PRO A 77 -0.63 -4.59 -7.12
C PRO A 77 -0.05 -5.89 -6.56
N LEU A 78 1.15 -5.86 -5.96
CA LEU A 78 1.75 -7.05 -5.33
C LEU A 78 0.94 -7.52 -4.11
N LEU A 79 0.16 -6.65 -3.49
CA LEU A 79 -0.74 -7.03 -2.39
C LEU A 79 -1.81 -8.05 -2.82
N LEU A 80 -2.14 -8.11 -4.11
CA LEU A 80 -3.02 -9.15 -4.65
C LEU A 80 -2.40 -10.54 -4.47
N VAL A 81 -1.12 -10.68 -4.81
CA VAL A 81 -0.37 -11.93 -4.63
C VAL A 81 -0.27 -12.28 -3.15
N VAL A 82 0.03 -11.29 -2.31
CA VAL A 82 0.10 -11.47 -0.85
C VAL A 82 -1.24 -11.99 -0.30
N ALA A 83 -2.35 -11.38 -0.70
CA ALA A 83 -3.68 -11.75 -0.22
C ALA A 83 -4.07 -13.17 -0.64
N VAL A 84 -3.78 -13.57 -1.88
CA VAL A 84 -4.04 -14.93 -2.35
C VAL A 84 -3.17 -15.95 -1.62
N LYS A 85 -1.89 -15.65 -1.38
CA LYS A 85 -0.99 -16.53 -0.61
C LYS A 85 -1.44 -16.69 0.85
N LEU A 86 -1.85 -15.60 1.50
CA LEU A 86 -2.42 -15.65 2.85
C LEU A 86 -3.71 -16.47 2.89
N ALA A 87 -4.62 -16.29 1.93
CA ALA A 87 -5.83 -17.07 1.85
C ALA A 87 -5.54 -18.56 1.63
N SER A 88 -4.57 -18.88 0.77
CA SER A 88 -4.10 -20.24 0.52
C SER A 88 -3.57 -20.91 1.79
N ALA A 89 -2.71 -20.20 2.53
CA ALA A 89 -2.13 -20.70 3.77
C ALA A 89 -3.16 -20.80 4.91
N ALA A 90 -4.21 -19.97 4.90
CA ALA A 90 -5.34 -20.06 5.81
C ALA A 90 -6.31 -21.22 5.49
N GLY A 91 -6.06 -22.00 4.43
CA GLY A 91 -6.89 -23.15 4.04
C GLY A 91 -8.08 -22.82 3.14
N VAL A 92 -8.18 -21.59 2.62
CA VAL A 92 -9.29 -21.18 1.74
C VAL A 92 -9.25 -21.96 0.42
N VAL A 93 -10.28 -22.78 0.16
CA VAL A 93 -10.31 -23.78 -0.93
C VAL A 93 -10.03 -23.22 -2.33
N TRP A 94 -10.53 -22.03 -2.66
CA TRP A 94 -10.27 -21.44 -3.98
C TRP A 94 -8.83 -20.93 -4.11
N ALA A 95 -8.20 -20.52 -3.01
CA ALA A 95 -6.85 -19.94 -3.01
C ALA A 95 -5.74 -21.01 -3.01
N THR A 96 -6.07 -22.28 -2.71
CA THR A 96 -5.12 -23.41 -2.79
C THR A 96 -4.90 -23.90 -4.22
N GLN A 97 -5.73 -23.49 -5.17
CA GLN A 97 -5.61 -23.87 -6.57
C GLN A 97 -4.39 -23.20 -7.23
N SER A 98 -3.56 -23.98 -7.93
CA SER A 98 -2.37 -23.48 -8.64
C SER A 98 -2.71 -22.40 -9.67
N LEU A 99 -3.84 -22.56 -10.37
CA LEU A 99 -4.33 -21.58 -11.34
C LEU A 99 -4.60 -20.21 -10.70
N VAL A 100 -5.15 -20.18 -9.48
CA VAL A 100 -5.43 -18.93 -8.76
C VAL A 100 -4.12 -18.29 -8.29
N SER A 101 -3.17 -19.08 -7.80
CA SER A 101 -1.85 -18.59 -7.41
C SER A 101 -1.10 -17.98 -8.60
N SER A 102 -1.00 -18.69 -9.73
CA SER A 102 -0.37 -18.17 -10.96
C SER A 102 -1.15 -17.00 -11.56
N GLY A 103 -2.49 -17.06 -11.53
CA GLY A 103 -3.38 -16.01 -11.99
C GLY A 103 -3.18 -14.71 -11.20
N SER A 104 -2.97 -14.80 -9.89
CA SER A 104 -2.68 -13.64 -9.03
C SER A 104 -1.45 -12.87 -9.49
N TRP A 105 -0.37 -13.59 -9.85
CA TRP A 105 0.84 -13.00 -10.41
C TRP A 105 0.59 -12.40 -11.79
N GLY A 106 -0.13 -13.11 -12.67
CA GLY A 106 -0.47 -12.62 -13.99
C GLY A 106 -1.26 -11.30 -13.94
N ILE A 107 -2.26 -11.23 -13.04
CA ILE A 107 -3.04 -10.02 -12.81
C ILE A 107 -2.15 -8.91 -12.22
N ALA A 108 -1.35 -9.20 -11.19
CA ALA A 108 -0.47 -8.20 -10.59
C ALA A 108 0.51 -7.61 -11.62
N LEU A 109 1.18 -8.45 -12.42
CA LEU A 109 2.09 -7.99 -13.48
C LEU A 109 1.37 -7.20 -14.57
N GLY A 110 0.14 -7.60 -14.94
CA GLY A 110 -0.70 -6.86 -15.86
C GLY A 110 -1.06 -5.46 -15.34
N LEU A 111 -1.47 -5.37 -14.07
CA LEU A 111 -1.78 -4.10 -13.41
C LEU A 111 -0.54 -3.21 -13.28
N ILE A 112 0.62 -3.78 -12.95
CA ILE A 112 1.90 -3.05 -12.89
C ILE A 112 2.25 -2.49 -14.27
N THR A 113 2.20 -3.33 -15.31
CA THR A 113 2.52 -2.91 -16.68
C THR A 113 1.58 -1.79 -17.13
N PHE A 114 0.27 -1.97 -16.88
CA PHE A 114 -0.73 -0.97 -17.20
C PHE A 114 -0.51 0.34 -16.42
N GLY A 115 -0.34 0.27 -15.10
CA GLY A 115 -0.10 1.42 -14.24
C GLY A 115 1.14 2.21 -14.68
N VAL A 116 2.28 1.52 -14.83
CA VAL A 116 3.52 2.15 -15.28
C VAL A 116 3.36 2.81 -16.65
N VAL A 117 2.76 2.13 -17.63
CA VAL A 117 2.63 2.68 -18.99
C VAL A 117 1.65 3.85 -19.06
N VAL A 118 0.50 3.73 -18.41
CA VAL A 118 -0.59 4.72 -18.48
C VAL A 118 -0.29 5.92 -17.60
N ASN A 119 0.13 5.70 -16.34
CA ASN A 119 0.35 6.78 -15.39
C ASN A 119 1.64 7.52 -15.70
N SER A 120 2.73 6.84 -16.09
CA SER A 120 4.01 7.53 -16.35
C SER A 120 3.96 8.48 -17.55
N LYS A 121 3.23 8.14 -18.62
CA LYS A 121 3.13 8.97 -19.84
C LYS A 121 2.37 10.28 -19.62
N HIS A 122 1.48 10.33 -18.63
CA HIS A 122 0.59 11.46 -18.40
C HIS A 122 0.81 12.14 -17.04
N LEU A 123 1.91 11.81 -16.35
CA LEU A 123 2.21 12.35 -15.04
C LEU A 123 2.77 13.78 -15.14
N GLU A 124 1.87 14.73 -15.23
CA GLU A 124 2.12 16.15 -14.97
C GLU A 124 1.96 16.43 -13.47
N LEU A 125 3.05 16.83 -12.83
CA LEU A 125 3.09 17.13 -11.41
C LEU A 125 2.99 18.63 -11.18
N THR A 126 2.23 19.03 -10.16
CA THR A 126 2.13 20.44 -9.73
C THR A 126 2.44 20.54 -8.24
N PRO A 127 3.20 21.56 -7.82
CA PRO A 127 3.48 21.78 -6.42
C PRO A 127 2.20 22.20 -5.71
N THR A 128 1.99 21.68 -4.51
CA THR A 128 0.88 22.05 -3.65
C THR A 128 1.40 22.15 -2.22
N ASN A 129 0.92 23.17 -1.52
CA ASN A 129 1.17 23.31 -0.09
C ASN A 129 -0.13 23.02 0.67
N TYR A 130 -0.13 22.00 1.52
CA TYR A 130 -1.30 21.65 2.34
C TYR A 130 -0.90 21.48 3.81
N ALA A 131 -1.56 22.21 4.72
CA ALA A 131 -1.24 22.21 6.15
C ALA A 131 0.26 22.46 6.43
N GLY A 132 0.89 23.28 5.56
CA GLY A 132 2.33 23.43 5.50
C GLY A 132 3.00 22.09 5.19
N ILE A 133 2.74 21.51 4.04
CA ILE A 133 3.47 20.34 3.57
C ILE A 133 3.61 20.60 2.09
N LEU A 134 4.84 20.83 1.67
CA LEU A 134 5.15 21.01 0.27
C LEU A 134 5.29 19.62 -0.36
N ARG A 135 4.47 19.34 -1.37
CA ARG A 135 4.56 18.10 -2.13
C ARG A 135 4.09 18.34 -3.55
N TYR A 136 4.45 17.43 -4.45
CA TYR A 136 3.90 17.41 -5.79
C TYR A 136 2.72 16.44 -5.86
N LYS A 137 1.65 16.88 -6.53
CA LYS A 137 0.47 16.06 -6.84
C LYS A 137 0.20 16.03 -8.35
N PRO A 138 -0.46 14.99 -8.88
CA PRO A 138 -0.90 14.98 -10.26
C PRO A 138 -1.85 16.15 -10.54
N LYS A 139 -1.65 16.84 -11.66
CA LYS A 139 -2.50 17.97 -12.10
C LYS A 139 -3.93 17.53 -12.40
N LYS A 140 -4.08 16.33 -12.97
CA LYS A 140 -5.37 15.66 -13.16
C LYS A 140 -5.51 14.54 -12.14
N SER A 141 -6.56 14.61 -11.32
CA SER A 141 -6.93 13.50 -10.45
C SER A 141 -7.75 12.50 -11.23
N TYR A 142 -7.18 11.32 -11.45
CA TYR A 142 -7.89 10.17 -11.98
C TYR A 142 -8.43 9.33 -10.82
N VAL A 143 -9.55 8.65 -11.06
CA VAL A 143 -10.04 7.63 -10.12
C VAL A 143 -8.97 6.53 -10.05
N PRO A 144 -8.48 6.15 -8.85
CA PRO A 144 -7.41 5.17 -8.71
C PRO A 144 -7.97 3.75 -8.90
N ILE A 145 -8.35 3.43 -10.13
CA ILE A 145 -9.02 2.17 -10.51
C ILE A 145 -8.19 0.96 -10.09
N LEU A 146 -6.86 1.03 -10.26
CA LEU A 146 -5.93 -0.03 -9.87
C LEU A 146 -5.97 -0.29 -8.37
N THR A 147 -5.84 0.76 -7.55
CA THR A 147 -5.87 0.66 -6.09
C THR A 147 -7.21 0.14 -5.59
N ILE A 148 -8.32 0.61 -6.18
CA ILE A 148 -9.69 0.13 -5.87
C ILE A 148 -9.80 -1.36 -6.17
N PHE A 149 -9.37 -1.78 -7.36
CA PHE A 149 -9.43 -3.17 -7.79
C PHE A 149 -8.59 -4.08 -6.89
N THR A 150 -7.35 -3.68 -6.56
CA THR A 150 -6.50 -4.41 -5.61
C THR A 150 -7.18 -4.50 -4.25
N ALA A 151 -7.70 -3.40 -3.70
CA ALA A 151 -8.38 -3.39 -2.41
C ALA A 151 -9.60 -4.32 -2.38
N LEU A 152 -10.38 -4.39 -3.46
CA LEU A 152 -11.51 -5.31 -3.56
C LEU A 152 -11.06 -6.77 -3.46
N ILE A 153 -10.01 -7.17 -4.18
CA ILE A 153 -9.52 -8.56 -4.13
C ILE A 153 -8.93 -8.88 -2.76
N VAL A 154 -8.15 -7.97 -2.18
CA VAL A 154 -7.61 -8.13 -0.82
C VAL A 154 -8.75 -8.24 0.20
N GLY A 155 -9.82 -7.46 0.04
CA GLY A 155 -10.99 -7.52 0.90
C GLY A 155 -11.74 -8.84 0.79
N VAL A 156 -11.93 -9.36 -0.43
CA VAL A 156 -12.53 -10.68 -0.65
C VAL A 156 -11.69 -11.77 0.01
N ALA A 157 -10.37 -11.78 -0.21
CA ALA A 157 -9.47 -12.72 0.45
C ALA A 157 -9.53 -12.62 1.98
N GLY A 158 -9.50 -11.40 2.52
CA GLY A 158 -9.64 -11.14 3.95
C GLY A 158 -10.97 -11.63 4.53
N PHE A 159 -12.08 -11.49 3.80
CA PHE A 159 -13.37 -12.01 4.21
C PHE A 159 -13.37 -13.54 4.28
N TYR A 160 -12.80 -14.23 3.29
CA TYR A 160 -12.71 -15.69 3.32
C TYR A 160 -11.76 -16.18 4.42
N ILE A 161 -10.61 -15.52 4.62
CA ILE A 161 -9.70 -15.81 5.75
C ILE A 161 -10.45 -15.66 7.07
N TRP A 162 -11.22 -14.58 7.25
CA TRP A 162 -12.04 -14.41 8.45
C TRP A 162 -13.00 -15.58 8.65
N ARG A 163 -13.67 -16.05 7.59
CA ARG A 163 -14.58 -17.19 7.70
C ARG A 163 -13.87 -18.50 8.07
N GLU A 164 -12.69 -18.76 7.53
CA GLU A 164 -11.95 -20.00 7.78
C GLU A 164 -11.31 -20.04 9.17
N ILE A 165 -10.57 -19.00 9.57
CA ILE A 165 -9.77 -19.01 10.81
C ILE A 165 -10.27 -18.05 11.89
N GLN A 166 -11.45 -17.44 11.71
CA GLN A 166 -12.05 -16.46 12.63
C GLN A 166 -11.18 -15.22 12.91
N TRP A 167 -10.29 -14.88 11.97
CA TRP A 167 -9.40 -13.72 12.06
C TRP A 167 -9.87 -12.56 11.16
N PRO A 168 -10.55 -11.52 11.69
CA PRO A 168 -11.20 -10.49 10.86
C PRO A 168 -10.26 -9.39 10.37
N TRP A 169 -9.04 -9.30 10.91
CA TRP A 169 -8.26 -8.07 10.86
C TRP A 169 -7.85 -7.64 9.44
N MET A 170 -7.49 -8.57 8.56
CA MET A 170 -7.22 -8.23 7.15
C MET A 170 -8.44 -7.61 6.45
N PHE A 171 -9.64 -8.15 6.69
CA PHE A 171 -10.87 -7.60 6.12
C PHE A 171 -11.18 -6.21 6.70
N VAL A 172 -11.14 -6.08 8.02
CA VAL A 172 -11.38 -4.80 8.72
C VAL A 172 -10.39 -3.74 8.27
N GLY A 173 -9.09 -4.06 8.21
CA GLY A 173 -8.05 -3.17 7.72
C GLY A 173 -8.30 -2.72 6.28
N THR A 174 -8.72 -3.63 5.41
CA THR A 174 -9.07 -3.31 4.02
C THR A 174 -10.27 -2.36 3.95
N VAL A 175 -11.32 -2.62 4.73
CA VAL A 175 -12.50 -1.74 4.77
C VAL A 175 -12.14 -0.35 5.29
N VAL A 176 -11.33 -0.26 6.35
CA VAL A 176 -10.85 1.01 6.91
C VAL A 176 -10.05 1.80 5.87
N MET A 177 -9.14 1.14 5.15
CA MET A 177 -8.35 1.76 4.08
C MET A 177 -9.21 2.18 2.88
N PHE A 178 -10.16 1.34 2.47
CA PHE A 178 -11.08 1.63 1.36
C PHE A 178 -11.99 2.83 1.66
N VAL A 179 -12.66 2.82 2.81
CA VAL A 179 -13.56 3.90 3.24
C VAL A 179 -12.78 5.17 3.56
N GLY A 180 -11.63 5.05 4.24
CA GLY A 180 -10.78 6.19 4.57
C GLY A 180 -10.27 6.94 3.34
N ASN A 181 -9.83 6.20 2.32
CA ASN A 181 -9.36 6.80 1.06
C ASN A 181 -10.49 7.27 0.13
N ALA A 182 -11.74 6.89 0.38
CA ALA A 182 -12.90 7.41 -0.35
C ALA A 182 -13.24 8.86 0.03
N PHE A 183 -12.81 9.33 1.21
CA PHE A 183 -13.06 10.71 1.63
C PHE A 183 -12.28 11.72 0.78
N PRO A 184 -12.92 12.80 0.32
CA PRO A 184 -12.24 13.83 -0.47
C PRO A 184 -11.10 14.48 0.33
N THR A 185 -9.89 14.44 -0.22
CA THR A 185 -8.69 15.03 0.41
C THR A 185 -8.81 16.54 0.68
N LYS A 186 -9.76 17.23 0.04
CA LYS A 186 -10.09 18.64 0.34
C LYS A 186 -10.74 18.83 1.72
N ILE A 187 -11.42 17.81 2.24
CA ILE A 187 -12.21 17.87 3.48
C ILE A 187 -11.37 17.33 4.65
N VAL A 188 -10.82 16.14 4.48
CA VAL A 188 -10.08 15.42 5.56
C VAL A 188 -8.57 15.60 5.49
N GLY A 189 -8.08 16.26 4.43
CA GLY A 189 -6.65 16.35 4.16
C GLY A 189 -6.04 15.05 3.65
N PRO A 190 -4.76 15.07 3.23
CA PRO A 190 -4.06 13.89 2.78
C PRO A 190 -3.51 13.01 3.91
N LEU A 191 -3.60 13.49 5.15
CA LEU A 191 -3.10 12.80 6.34
C LEU A 191 -3.89 11.52 6.64
N LEU A 192 -5.20 11.53 6.33
CA LEU A 192 -6.07 10.38 6.57
C LEU A 192 -5.63 9.17 5.75
N GLY A 193 -5.25 9.37 4.48
CA GLY A 193 -4.81 8.29 3.59
C GLY A 193 -3.63 7.50 4.18
N SER A 194 -2.55 8.19 4.55
CA SER A 194 -1.38 7.55 5.18
C SER A 194 -1.70 6.83 6.48
N ALA A 195 -2.66 7.33 7.28
CA ALA A 195 -3.06 6.70 8.52
C ALA A 195 -3.80 5.38 8.28
N VAL A 196 -4.78 5.39 7.35
CA VAL A 196 -5.56 4.18 7.06
C VAL A 196 -4.75 3.14 6.30
N ASP A 197 -3.81 3.56 5.46
CA ASP A 197 -2.88 2.67 4.78
C ASP A 197 -1.95 1.97 5.80
N LEU A 198 -1.46 2.70 6.81
CA LEU A 198 -0.65 2.13 7.90
C LEU A 198 -1.44 1.06 8.68
N ILE A 199 -2.70 1.36 9.04
CA ILE A 199 -3.59 0.40 9.73
C ILE A 199 -3.79 -0.85 8.88
N PHE A 200 -4.00 -0.68 7.58
CA PHE A 200 -4.20 -1.79 6.65
C PHE A 200 -2.97 -2.69 6.52
N ILE A 201 -1.77 -2.12 6.34
CA ILE A 201 -0.54 -2.92 6.29
C ILE A 201 -0.27 -3.61 7.63
N PHE A 202 -0.51 -2.93 8.75
CA PHE A 202 -0.40 -3.56 10.06
C PHE A 202 -1.33 -4.78 10.18
N ALA A 203 -2.57 -4.67 9.70
CA ALA A 203 -3.52 -5.78 9.67
C ALA A 203 -3.05 -6.94 8.77
N LEU A 204 -2.38 -6.66 7.65
CA LEU A 204 -1.78 -7.71 6.80
C LEU A 204 -0.63 -8.42 7.50
N VAL A 205 0.28 -7.68 8.16
CA VAL A 205 1.39 -8.26 8.93
C VAL A 205 0.85 -9.12 10.08
N LEU A 206 -0.17 -8.65 10.80
CA LEU A 206 -0.84 -9.44 11.83
C LEU A 206 -1.46 -10.72 11.29
N THR A 207 -2.06 -10.66 10.10
CA THR A 207 -2.65 -11.84 9.45
C THR A 207 -1.57 -12.80 8.97
N GLN A 208 -0.43 -12.30 8.48
CA GLN A 208 0.74 -13.11 8.14
C GLN A 208 1.25 -13.93 9.33
N ILE A 209 1.23 -13.37 10.54
CA ILE A 209 1.67 -14.07 11.77
C ILE A 209 0.63 -15.09 12.23
N ASN A 210 -0.65 -14.80 12.05
CA ASN A 210 -1.69 -15.72 12.51
C ASN A 210 -1.87 -16.94 11.60
N VAL A 211 -1.55 -16.79 10.32
CA VAL A 211 -1.70 -17.83 9.30
C VAL A 211 -0.50 -18.78 9.24
N TYR A 212 0.70 -18.32 9.58
CA TYR A 212 1.95 -19.08 9.50
C TYR A 212 2.59 -19.26 10.87
#